data_AF-A0A4R9LSU5-F1
#
_entry.id   AF-A0A4R9LSU5-F1
#
_cell.length_a   1.000
_cell.length_b   1.000
_cell.length_c   1.000
_cell.angle_alpha   90.00
_cell.angle_beta   90.00
_cell.angle_gamma   90.00
#
_symmetry.space_group_name_H-M   'P 1'
#
loop_
_entity.id
_entity.type
_entity.pdbx_description
1 polymer ?
#
loop_
_entity_poly.entity_id
_entity_poly.type
_entity_poly.pdbx_seq_one_letter_code
_entity_poly.pdbx_strand_id
1 'polypeptide(L)'
;MFQKKIILLFIFVINLFPIFAQDPSRVRVPYLQGTNRTDITRYKWGITAPNRFEDISGVPIPQIGELRLKFPVNTPSFYSGPDGGEVYLWKKDNYRWTRSDGSILTEWENGTWKLETPDGPNFTSFGVFGSCSGCLPKIQLDWKDGSKLIRDWVPHRKEFAWVFQKNNASPALNWQLIDPSKTKPGRFQVSKYSFYHSSDWDLYLQALKENFPADEFFAFAKKEFDMENIGQVPVLLFDKNGEMSAYQGKELPGGSEEGGFGGQNSITLCCGEKQIKPTGNSVLDEDAKKRAFLGTFYHETIHNLEQMTCLSYKSGLANLPKENLPDPWFDEGIANYIAGQFSISKKYYIYEELDKKIQAGKIPSSYAALLKHGYQDLLPYSLGAYMVEYMHKSYGSKTVVNYNKDTCLGTDSALALEKATGVSADQFISLAVADFQSKKSVLFSDSKKKTLQGYTVMAPVNVKAFQNFLEKGFSLPASPFDIQNYEEIPSVRETFLASVEPFFKKIEGDFDGPGESTFFLWKSGIYKWQGKTWEATYFPGNQTVFKKDGWSVIEWEDGKRRVVSSDGTSVMFWKKDQKGYFDSAGKQIKK
;
A
#
# COMPACT_ATOMS: atom_id res chain seq x y z
N MET A 1 -78.36 -47.68 44.97
CA MET A 1 -77.20 -47.21 45.74
C MET A 1 -76.39 -46.26 44.85
N PHE A 2 -76.39 -44.98 45.25
CA PHE A 2 -75.45 -43.87 44.97
C PHE A 2 -74.73 -43.80 43.60
N GLN A 3 -75.13 -42.87 42.69
CA GLN A 3 -74.69 -41.46 42.56
C GLN A 3 -73.21 -41.32 42.13
N LYS A 4 -72.93 -41.03 40.84
CA LYS A 4 -72.67 -39.67 40.25
C LYS A 4 -71.53 -38.89 40.90
N LYS A 5 -70.52 -38.51 40.09
CA LYS A 5 -69.92 -37.16 39.93
C LYS A 5 -68.76 -37.24 38.91
N ILE A 6 -68.97 -36.76 37.68
CA ILE A 6 -68.64 -35.41 37.18
C ILE A 6 -67.14 -35.10 37.28
N ILE A 7 -66.47 -35.30 36.14
CA ILE A 7 -65.19 -34.71 35.78
C ILE A 7 -65.47 -33.22 35.54
N LEU A 8 -64.94 -32.35 36.41
CA LEU A 8 -64.91 -30.92 36.17
C LEU A 8 -63.46 -30.48 35.95
N LEU A 9 -63.25 -29.99 34.73
CA LEU A 9 -62.12 -29.20 34.29
C LEU A 9 -61.90 -28.02 35.26
N PHE A 10 -60.70 -27.87 35.81
CA PHE A 10 -60.22 -26.59 36.31
C PHE A 10 -58.86 -26.31 35.67
N ILE A 11 -58.92 -25.60 34.55
CA ILE A 11 -57.81 -24.85 33.98
C ILE A 11 -57.50 -23.73 34.97
N PHE A 12 -56.43 -23.87 35.76
CA PHE A 12 -55.86 -22.74 36.47
C PHE A 12 -54.71 -22.18 35.64
N VAL A 13 -55.02 -21.10 34.94
CA VAL A 13 -54.06 -20.17 34.34
C VAL A 13 -53.19 -19.61 35.47
N ILE A 14 -51.94 -20.01 35.54
CA ILE A 14 -50.90 -19.27 36.30
C ILE A 14 -50.07 -18.52 35.26
N ASN A 15 -50.62 -17.39 34.82
CA ASN A 15 -49.84 -16.23 34.39
C ASN A 15 -49.60 -15.39 35.65
N LEU A 16 -48.47 -15.54 36.31
CA LEU A 16 -48.00 -14.56 37.28
C LEU A 16 -46.48 -14.41 37.14
N PHE A 17 -46.11 -13.24 36.62
CA PHE A 17 -44.82 -12.57 36.73
C PHE A 17 -44.02 -12.96 37.99
N PRO A 18 -42.70 -13.22 37.90
CA PRO A 18 -41.87 -13.15 39.09
C PRO A 18 -41.72 -11.66 39.44
N ILE A 19 -42.54 -11.21 40.37
CA ILE A 19 -42.18 -10.09 41.24
C ILE A 19 -40.99 -10.62 42.04
N PHE A 20 -39.78 -10.19 41.68
CA PHE A 20 -38.54 -10.48 42.39
C PHE A 20 -38.62 -9.89 43.80
N ALA A 21 -39.04 -10.70 44.76
CA ALA A 21 -38.77 -10.46 46.17
C ALA A 21 -37.29 -10.78 46.43
N GLN A 22 -36.53 -9.82 46.95
CA GLN A 22 -35.19 -10.05 47.48
C GLN A 22 -35.29 -11.06 48.63
N ASP A 23 -34.82 -12.29 48.41
CA ASP A 23 -34.70 -13.32 49.45
C ASP A 23 -33.60 -12.89 50.46
N PRO A 24 -33.95 -12.61 51.74
CA PRO A 24 -33.00 -12.16 52.75
C PRO A 24 -31.95 -13.22 53.14
N SER A 25 -32.06 -14.45 52.62
CA SER A 25 -31.21 -15.59 53.00
C SER A 25 -29.97 -15.79 52.11
N ARG A 26 -29.80 -15.02 51.02
CA ARG A 26 -28.65 -15.19 50.13
C ARG A 26 -27.36 -14.67 50.78
N VAL A 27 -26.34 -15.53 50.83
CA VAL A 27 -25.01 -15.15 51.33
C VAL A 27 -24.44 -14.04 50.44
N ARG A 28 -24.06 -12.92 51.06
CA ARG A 28 -23.46 -11.79 50.35
C ARG A 28 -22.00 -12.08 50.03
N VAL A 29 -21.62 -11.99 48.76
CA VAL A 29 -20.25 -12.21 48.30
C VAL A 29 -19.55 -10.87 48.09
N PRO A 30 -18.41 -10.61 48.77
CA PRO A 30 -17.66 -9.36 48.59
C PRO A 30 -16.79 -9.41 47.33
N TYR A 31 -16.16 -8.28 46.98
CA TYR A 31 -15.11 -8.23 45.96
C TYR A 31 -13.89 -9.07 46.38
N LEU A 32 -13.22 -9.69 45.42
CA LEU A 32 -12.03 -10.53 45.65
C LEU A 32 -10.88 -9.76 46.30
N GLN A 33 -10.70 -8.48 45.93
CA GLN A 33 -9.68 -7.60 46.50
C GLN A 33 -9.98 -7.16 47.95
N GLY A 34 -11.07 -7.64 48.56
CA GLY A 34 -11.41 -7.33 49.95
C GLY A 34 -11.92 -5.90 50.17
N THR A 35 -12.34 -5.21 49.12
CA THR A 35 -12.93 -3.87 49.23
C THR A 35 -14.37 -3.97 49.72
N ASN A 36 -14.68 -3.29 50.82
CA ASN A 36 -16.05 -3.18 51.37
C ASN A 36 -16.92 -2.17 50.59
N ARG A 37 -16.57 -1.89 49.33
CA ARG A 37 -17.31 -0.93 48.52
C ARG A 37 -18.65 -1.52 48.11
N THR A 38 -19.70 -0.72 48.25
CA THR A 38 -21.05 -1.04 47.76
C THR A 38 -21.38 -0.27 46.49
N ASP A 39 -20.61 0.78 46.19
CA ASP A 39 -20.83 1.65 45.05
C ASP A 39 -20.40 0.99 43.75
N ILE A 40 -21.22 1.17 42.72
CA ILE A 40 -20.96 0.68 41.38
C ILE A 40 -20.09 1.69 40.62
N THR A 41 -18.88 1.27 40.23
CA THR A 41 -18.08 2.02 39.26
C THR A 41 -18.84 2.13 37.94
N ARG A 42 -19.20 3.35 37.55
CA ARG A 42 -19.82 3.67 36.26
C ARG A 42 -18.76 4.08 35.25
N TYR A 43 -18.71 3.40 34.12
CA TYR A 43 -17.80 3.71 33.02
C TYR A 43 -18.52 4.63 32.04
N LYS A 44 -18.25 5.95 32.13
CA LYS A 44 -18.88 6.95 31.27
C LYS A 44 -18.20 6.98 29.90
N TRP A 45 -18.70 6.16 29.00
CA TRP A 45 -18.40 6.23 27.58
C TRP A 45 -19.57 6.91 26.85
N GLY A 46 -19.30 7.61 25.75
CA GLY A 46 -20.34 8.25 24.95
C GLY A 46 -21.32 7.25 24.31
N ILE A 47 -22.27 7.74 23.52
CA ILE A 47 -23.27 6.89 22.81
C ILE A 47 -22.74 6.23 21.54
N THR A 48 -21.53 6.59 21.09
CA THR A 48 -20.83 6.02 19.94
C THR A 48 -19.35 5.85 20.29
N ALA A 49 -18.67 4.91 19.62
CA ALA A 49 -17.25 4.69 19.79
C ALA A 49 -16.45 5.95 19.40
N PRO A 50 -15.56 6.45 20.27
CA PRO A 50 -14.60 7.47 19.91
C PRO A 50 -13.76 7.06 18.70
N ASN A 51 -13.44 8.02 17.83
CA ASN A 51 -12.72 7.75 16.58
C ASN A 51 -11.36 8.43 16.48
N ARG A 52 -10.89 9.00 17.59
CA ARG A 52 -9.58 9.63 17.78
C ARG A 52 -8.94 9.14 19.08
N PHE A 53 -7.62 9.19 19.15
CA PHE A 53 -6.89 8.68 20.31
C PHE A 53 -7.06 9.60 21.54
N GLU A 54 -7.16 10.90 21.32
CA GLU A 54 -7.31 11.90 22.39
C GLU A 54 -8.60 11.65 23.19
N ASP A 55 -9.66 11.20 22.53
CA ASP A 55 -10.98 10.92 23.12
C ASP A 55 -11.02 9.63 23.94
N ILE A 56 -10.01 8.77 23.83
CA ILE A 56 -9.87 7.56 24.64
C ILE A 56 -8.79 7.72 25.73
N SER A 57 -7.91 8.72 25.59
CA SER A 57 -6.85 8.98 26.55
C SER A 57 -7.45 9.39 27.90
N GLY A 58 -7.14 8.63 28.96
CA GLY A 58 -7.63 8.89 30.32
C GLY A 58 -9.04 8.36 30.63
N VAL A 59 -9.73 7.71 29.68
CA VAL A 59 -11.03 7.08 29.97
C VAL A 59 -10.80 5.70 30.62
N PRO A 60 -11.33 5.44 31.83
CA PRO A 60 -11.09 4.18 32.52
C PRO A 60 -11.78 3.00 31.82
N ILE A 61 -11.06 1.88 31.77
CA ILE A 61 -11.55 0.61 31.22
C ILE A 61 -11.70 -0.36 32.38
N PRO A 62 -12.84 -1.07 32.50
CA PRO A 62 -13.04 -2.06 33.54
C PRO A 62 -11.90 -3.10 33.54
N GLN A 63 -11.36 -3.36 34.73
CA GLN A 63 -10.40 -4.42 34.97
C GLN A 63 -11.08 -5.53 35.75
N ILE A 64 -10.89 -6.80 35.35
CA ILE A 64 -11.53 -7.93 36.04
C ILE A 64 -11.15 -8.01 37.51
N GLY A 65 -9.93 -7.61 37.89
CA GLY A 65 -9.50 -7.57 39.27
C GLY A 65 -10.38 -6.69 40.17
N GLU A 66 -10.96 -5.63 39.61
CA GLU A 66 -11.89 -4.75 40.32
C GLU A 66 -13.29 -5.36 40.41
N LEU A 67 -13.69 -6.18 39.44
CA LEU A 67 -15.06 -6.68 39.31
C LEU A 67 -15.27 -8.09 39.88
N ARG A 68 -14.18 -8.85 40.10
CA ARG A 68 -14.24 -10.25 40.52
C ARG A 68 -14.74 -10.40 41.95
N LEU A 69 -15.59 -11.41 42.17
CA LEU A 69 -16.20 -11.71 43.46
C LEU A 69 -15.44 -12.82 44.22
N LYS A 70 -15.50 -12.79 45.55
CA LYS A 70 -14.95 -13.84 46.43
C LYS A 70 -16.07 -14.76 46.91
N PHE A 71 -16.16 -15.95 46.30
CA PHE A 71 -17.14 -16.95 46.72
C PHE A 71 -16.61 -17.76 47.92
N PRO A 72 -17.47 -18.06 48.92
CA PRO A 72 -17.08 -18.89 50.06
C PRO A 72 -16.88 -20.36 49.67
N VAL A 73 -17.68 -20.84 48.70
CA VAL A 73 -17.62 -22.21 48.16
C VAL A 73 -17.81 -22.16 46.64
N ASN A 74 -17.03 -22.96 45.90
CA ASN A 74 -17.04 -22.99 44.43
C ASN A 74 -18.07 -23.98 43.85
N THR A 75 -19.22 -24.11 44.49
CA THR A 75 -20.33 -24.97 44.04
C THR A 75 -21.44 -24.15 43.39
N PRO A 76 -22.19 -24.72 42.42
CA PRO A 76 -23.28 -24.01 41.77
C PRO A 76 -24.31 -23.49 42.79
N SER A 77 -24.55 -22.18 42.84
CA SER A 77 -25.50 -21.58 43.79
C SER A 77 -25.83 -20.11 43.48
N PHE A 78 -26.88 -19.61 44.14
CA PHE A 78 -27.29 -18.20 44.11
C PHE A 78 -26.69 -17.43 45.30
N TYR A 79 -26.19 -16.22 45.03
CA TYR A 79 -25.61 -15.31 46.00
C TYR A 79 -26.15 -13.89 45.80
N SER A 80 -25.86 -13.00 46.75
CA SER A 80 -26.08 -11.56 46.59
C SER A 80 -24.75 -10.85 46.42
N GLY A 81 -24.64 -9.99 45.41
CA GLY A 81 -23.42 -9.23 45.13
C GLY A 81 -23.14 -8.13 46.18
N PRO A 82 -21.97 -7.47 46.12
CA PRO A 82 -21.60 -6.36 47.00
C PRO A 82 -22.58 -5.18 46.94
N ASP A 83 -23.33 -5.03 45.86
CA ASP A 83 -24.30 -3.96 45.62
C ASP A 83 -25.76 -4.39 45.87
N GLY A 84 -25.97 -5.62 46.36
CA GLY A 84 -27.29 -6.22 46.52
C GLY A 84 -27.88 -6.86 45.25
N GLY A 85 -27.13 -6.86 44.14
CA GLY A 85 -27.51 -7.51 42.88
C GLY A 85 -27.52 -9.04 42.98
N GLU A 86 -28.13 -9.71 42.00
CA GLU A 86 -28.23 -11.17 41.96
C GLU A 86 -27.01 -11.79 41.31
N VAL A 87 -26.43 -12.80 41.96
CA VAL A 87 -25.29 -13.56 41.44
C VAL A 87 -25.66 -15.02 41.32
N TYR A 88 -25.37 -15.64 40.18
CA TYR A 88 -25.42 -17.08 40.01
C TYR A 88 -24.04 -17.61 39.63
N LEU A 89 -23.48 -18.46 40.49
CA LEU A 89 -22.22 -19.16 40.27
C LEU A 89 -22.53 -20.52 39.64
N TRP A 90 -21.91 -20.86 38.52
CA TRP A 90 -21.92 -22.24 38.01
C TRP A 90 -20.75 -23.04 38.57
N LYS A 91 -19.56 -22.43 38.64
CA LYS A 91 -18.29 -23.04 39.08
C LYS A 91 -17.26 -21.93 39.27
N LYS A 92 -16.08 -22.25 39.82
CA LYS A 92 -14.99 -21.27 40.00
C LYS A 92 -14.73 -20.49 38.70
N ASP A 93 -14.64 -19.16 38.81
CA ASP A 93 -14.40 -18.23 37.70
C ASP A 93 -15.42 -18.35 36.55
N ASN A 94 -16.63 -18.84 36.84
CA ASN A 94 -17.76 -18.89 35.90
C ASN A 94 -19.07 -18.56 36.61
N TYR A 95 -19.49 -17.31 36.51
CA TYR A 95 -20.69 -16.77 37.15
C TYR A 95 -21.27 -15.61 36.35
N ARG A 96 -22.52 -15.29 36.65
CA ARG A 96 -23.23 -14.12 36.17
C ARG A 96 -23.70 -13.30 37.35
N TRP A 97 -23.47 -11.99 37.31
CA TRP A 97 -23.88 -11.03 38.32
C TRP A 97 -24.69 -9.92 37.66
N THR A 98 -25.99 -9.90 37.94
CA THR A 98 -26.90 -8.79 37.59
C THR A 98 -26.82 -7.78 38.72
N ARG A 99 -26.21 -6.63 38.43
CA ARG A 99 -25.93 -5.54 39.38
C ARG A 99 -27.19 -4.73 39.66
N SER A 100 -27.21 -4.00 40.77
CA SER A 100 -28.38 -3.21 41.17
C SER A 100 -28.68 -2.02 40.25
N ASP A 101 -27.72 -1.59 39.43
CA ASP A 101 -27.92 -0.60 38.36
C ASP A 101 -28.39 -1.21 37.02
N GLY A 102 -28.65 -2.52 36.98
CA GLY A 102 -29.07 -3.25 35.79
C GLY A 102 -27.94 -3.70 34.87
N SER A 103 -26.67 -3.36 35.16
CA SER A 103 -25.53 -3.90 34.42
C SER A 103 -25.29 -5.39 34.73
N ILE A 104 -24.75 -6.15 33.78
CA ILE A 104 -24.60 -7.60 33.89
C ILE A 104 -23.14 -7.97 33.65
N LEU A 105 -22.46 -8.49 34.67
CA LEU A 105 -21.14 -9.10 34.53
C LEU A 105 -21.31 -10.60 34.32
N THR A 106 -20.66 -11.15 33.29
CA THR A 106 -20.51 -12.60 33.11
C THR A 106 -19.02 -12.92 33.01
N GLU A 107 -18.54 -13.87 33.79
CA GLU A 107 -17.17 -14.39 33.71
C GLU A 107 -17.22 -15.86 33.27
N TRP A 108 -16.28 -16.29 32.44
CA TRP A 108 -16.14 -17.67 31.96
C TRP A 108 -14.78 -18.23 32.36
N GLU A 109 -14.70 -19.56 32.49
CA GLU A 109 -13.50 -20.27 32.97
C GLU A 109 -12.23 -20.00 32.17
N ASN A 110 -12.37 -19.71 30.87
CA ASN A 110 -11.23 -19.41 30.02
C ASN A 110 -10.64 -18.00 30.27
N GLY A 111 -11.12 -17.29 31.31
CA GLY A 111 -10.70 -15.94 31.65
C GLY A 111 -11.38 -14.85 30.83
N THR A 112 -12.31 -15.21 29.93
CA THR A 112 -13.15 -14.24 29.23
C THR A 112 -14.16 -13.66 30.23
N TRP A 113 -14.44 -12.37 30.13
CA TRP A 113 -15.54 -11.76 30.87
C TRP A 113 -16.22 -10.69 30.02
N LYS A 114 -17.51 -10.47 30.30
CA LYS A 114 -18.35 -9.48 29.63
C LYS A 114 -19.08 -8.64 30.65
N LEU A 115 -19.00 -7.32 30.55
CA LEU A 115 -19.82 -6.37 31.31
C LEU A 115 -20.79 -5.69 30.34
N GLU A 116 -22.06 -6.05 30.45
CA GLU A 116 -23.15 -5.43 29.69
C GLU A 116 -23.68 -4.24 30.46
N THR A 117 -23.71 -3.06 29.82
CA THR A 117 -24.19 -1.84 30.46
C THR A 117 -25.52 -1.39 29.84
N PRO A 118 -26.49 -0.87 30.62
CA PRO A 118 -27.78 -0.43 30.07
C PRO A 118 -27.65 0.74 29.08
N ASP A 119 -26.85 1.74 29.45
CA ASP A 119 -26.79 3.05 28.77
C ASP A 119 -25.42 3.36 28.15
N GLY A 120 -24.53 2.37 28.03
CA GLY A 120 -23.17 2.53 27.53
C GLY A 120 -22.71 1.37 26.64
N PRO A 121 -21.40 1.26 26.37
CA PRO A 121 -20.85 0.14 25.63
C PRO A 121 -20.88 -1.14 26.47
N ASN A 122 -20.95 -2.26 25.78
CA ASN A 122 -20.68 -3.57 26.35
C ASN A 122 -19.18 -3.83 26.29
N PHE A 123 -18.57 -4.23 27.40
CA PHE A 123 -17.16 -4.57 27.47
C PHE A 123 -17.02 -6.07 27.38
N THR A 124 -16.14 -6.57 26.51
CA THR A 124 -15.76 -7.97 26.43
C THR A 124 -14.26 -8.06 26.50
N SER A 125 -13.72 -8.69 27.52
CA SER A 125 -12.32 -9.07 27.59
C SER A 125 -12.19 -10.53 27.21
N PHE A 126 -11.40 -10.82 26.19
CA PHE A 126 -11.13 -12.19 25.76
C PHE A 126 -10.00 -12.76 26.61
N GLY A 127 -10.21 -13.98 27.12
CA GLY A 127 -9.15 -14.72 27.79
C GLY A 127 -7.91 -14.84 26.91
N VAL A 128 -6.73 -14.84 27.52
CA VAL A 128 -5.46 -15.00 26.78
C VAL A 128 -5.37 -16.46 26.32
N PHE A 129 -5.63 -16.71 25.04
CA PHE A 129 -5.47 -18.04 24.43
C PHE A 129 -4.01 -18.26 24.04
N GLY A 130 -3.38 -19.33 24.54
CA GLY A 130 -2.04 -19.78 24.15
C GLY A 130 -0.91 -19.46 25.14
N SER A 131 0.27 -20.01 24.86
CA SER A 131 1.49 -20.00 25.70
C SER A 131 2.35 -18.72 25.58
N CYS A 132 1.74 -17.59 25.25
CA CYS A 132 2.46 -16.31 25.19
C CYS A 132 2.75 -15.80 26.61
N SER A 133 4.02 -15.90 27.04
CA SER A 133 4.46 -15.33 28.33
C SER A 133 4.31 -13.81 28.31
N GLY A 134 3.45 -13.27 29.19
CA GLY A 134 3.24 -11.83 29.35
C GLY A 134 2.24 -11.18 28.39
N CYS A 135 1.45 -11.96 27.63
CA CYS A 135 0.34 -11.40 26.87
C CYS A 135 -0.76 -10.85 27.79
N LEU A 136 -1.28 -9.66 27.47
CA LEU A 136 -2.43 -9.07 28.14
C LEU A 136 -3.72 -9.32 27.33
N PRO A 137 -4.89 -9.37 27.97
CA PRO A 137 -6.13 -9.70 27.29
C PRO A 137 -6.55 -8.60 26.31
N LYS A 138 -7.10 -9.03 25.17
CA LYS A 138 -7.81 -8.16 24.22
C LYS A 138 -9.13 -7.70 24.85
N ILE A 139 -9.40 -6.41 24.79
CA ILE A 139 -10.66 -5.82 25.29
C ILE A 139 -11.40 -5.19 24.11
N GLN A 140 -12.67 -5.54 23.95
CA GLN A 140 -13.57 -4.99 22.96
C GLN A 140 -14.70 -4.23 23.64
N LEU A 141 -14.99 -3.04 23.16
CA LEU A 141 -16.12 -2.21 23.57
C LEU A 141 -17.09 -2.14 22.39
N ASP A 142 -18.32 -2.59 22.58
CA ASP A 142 -19.36 -2.61 21.54
C ASP A 142 -20.48 -1.63 21.90
N TRP A 143 -20.77 -0.68 21.00
CA TRP A 143 -21.89 0.25 21.13
C TRP A 143 -23.14 -0.25 20.40
N LYS A 144 -24.31 0.25 20.83
CA LYS A 144 -25.61 -0.10 20.23
C LYS A 144 -25.76 0.38 18.78
N ASP A 145 -25.03 1.41 18.37
CA ASP A 145 -25.01 1.91 16.98
C ASP A 145 -24.17 1.04 16.02
N GLY A 146 -23.56 -0.04 16.54
CA GLY A 146 -22.71 -0.98 15.83
C GLY A 146 -21.24 -0.57 15.72
N SER A 147 -20.87 0.60 16.26
CA SER A 147 -19.47 1.03 16.37
C SER A 147 -18.76 0.29 17.51
N LYS A 148 -17.44 0.13 17.38
CA LYS A 148 -16.63 -0.68 18.28
C LYS A 148 -15.26 -0.05 18.49
N LEU A 149 -14.72 -0.23 19.69
CA LEU A 149 -13.31 -0.03 20.00
C LEU A 149 -12.68 -1.36 20.39
N ILE A 150 -11.54 -1.65 19.79
CA ILE A 150 -10.75 -2.83 20.08
C ILE A 150 -9.41 -2.36 20.66
N ARG A 151 -9.11 -2.79 21.87
CA ARG A 151 -7.82 -2.63 22.53
C ARG A 151 -7.10 -3.97 22.52
N ASP A 152 -6.04 -4.06 21.73
CA ASP A 152 -5.30 -5.32 21.54
C ASP A 152 -3.86 -5.19 22.03
N TRP A 153 -3.36 -6.23 22.70
CA TRP A 153 -2.00 -6.25 23.20
C TRP A 153 -1.05 -6.71 22.11
N VAL A 154 -0.06 -5.89 21.80
CA VAL A 154 0.94 -6.16 20.78
C VAL A 154 2.21 -6.65 21.47
N PRO A 155 2.49 -7.98 21.49
CA PRO A 155 3.46 -8.54 22.42
C PRO A 155 4.90 -8.05 22.19
N HIS A 156 5.31 -7.92 20.93
CA HIS A 156 6.67 -7.51 20.57
C HIS A 156 6.95 -6.03 20.87
N ARG A 157 5.93 -5.17 20.76
CA ARG A 157 6.03 -3.74 21.15
C ARG A 157 5.76 -3.50 22.63
N LYS A 158 5.23 -4.49 23.34
CA LYS A 158 4.79 -4.41 24.75
C LYS A 158 3.86 -3.22 25.00
N GLU A 159 2.89 -3.04 24.13
CA GLU A 159 1.91 -1.97 24.23
C GLU A 159 0.54 -2.38 23.72
N PHE A 160 -0.47 -1.56 24.03
CA PHE A 160 -1.80 -1.71 23.44
C PHE A 160 -1.94 -0.88 22.17
N ALA A 161 -2.45 -1.51 21.11
CA ALA A 161 -2.99 -0.83 19.95
C ALA A 161 -4.51 -0.67 20.10
N TRP A 162 -5.01 0.44 19.58
CA TRP A 162 -6.42 0.77 19.58
C TRP A 162 -6.95 0.82 18.16
N VAL A 163 -8.10 0.19 17.91
CA VAL A 163 -8.73 0.15 16.59
C VAL A 163 -10.18 0.55 16.73
N PHE A 164 -10.60 1.54 15.95
CA PHE A 164 -12.00 1.85 15.72
C PHE A 164 -12.53 0.96 14.60
N GLN A 165 -13.73 0.40 14.77
CA GLN A 165 -14.38 -0.41 13.75
C GLN A 165 -15.90 -0.18 13.73
N LYS A 166 -16.51 -0.15 12.54
CA LYS A 166 -17.96 -0.15 12.33
C LYS A 166 -18.31 -0.98 11.09
N ASN A 167 -18.66 -2.25 11.32
CA ASN A 167 -18.88 -3.22 10.23
C ASN A 167 -20.25 -3.07 9.56
N ASN A 168 -21.26 -2.55 10.26
CA ASN A 168 -22.60 -2.32 9.70
C ASN A 168 -22.69 -1.07 8.82
N ALA A 169 -21.57 -0.36 8.61
CA ALA A 169 -21.46 0.69 7.61
C ALA A 169 -21.20 0.09 6.23
N SER A 170 -21.56 0.82 5.17
CA SER A 170 -21.27 0.46 3.79
C SER A 170 -20.56 1.63 3.10
N PRO A 171 -19.26 1.53 2.79
CA PRO A 171 -18.35 0.43 3.15
C PRO A 171 -18.08 0.36 4.67
N ALA A 172 -17.54 -0.77 5.14
CA ALA A 172 -17.12 -0.92 6.54
C ALA A 172 -16.07 0.14 6.90
N LEU A 173 -16.08 0.59 8.16
CA LEU A 173 -15.11 1.55 8.69
C LEU A 173 -14.14 0.83 9.62
N ASN A 174 -12.84 1.04 9.43
CA ASN A 174 -11.82 0.46 10.30
C ASN A 174 -10.49 1.24 10.22
N TRP A 175 -9.94 1.64 11.36
CA TRP A 175 -8.60 2.22 11.43
C TRP A 175 -8.01 2.18 12.83
N GLN A 176 -6.68 2.22 12.91
CA GLN A 176 -5.96 2.35 14.16
C GLN A 176 -6.05 3.77 14.71
N LEU A 177 -6.29 3.89 16.02
CA LEU A 177 -6.17 5.14 16.75
C LEU A 177 -4.72 5.27 17.22
N ILE A 178 -3.97 6.13 16.54
CA ILE A 178 -2.55 6.34 16.78
C ILE A 178 -2.35 7.24 18.01
N ASP A 179 -1.53 6.78 18.95
CA ASP A 179 -1.06 7.56 20.09
C ASP A 179 0.02 8.56 19.64
N PRO A 180 -0.27 9.88 19.60
CA PRO A 180 0.70 10.87 19.14
C PRO A 180 1.93 10.96 20.04
N SER A 181 1.85 10.54 21.31
CA SER A 181 2.99 10.56 22.24
C SER A 181 4.04 9.49 21.92
N LYS A 182 3.66 8.49 21.12
CA LYS A 182 4.50 7.34 20.76
C LYS A 182 4.96 7.37 19.30
N THR A 183 4.41 8.26 18.49
CA THR A 183 4.76 8.40 17.08
C THR A 183 5.60 9.66 16.85
N LYS A 184 6.26 9.72 15.69
CA LYS A 184 7.11 10.85 15.30
C LYS A 184 6.28 12.15 15.33
N PRO A 185 6.88 13.31 15.66
CA PRO A 185 6.13 14.51 16.03
C PRO A 185 5.36 15.18 14.87
N GLY A 186 5.68 14.86 13.62
CA GLY A 186 5.04 15.45 12.44
C GLY A 186 3.71 14.76 12.11
N ARG A 187 2.66 15.57 11.91
CA ARG A 187 1.39 15.12 11.32
C ARG A 187 1.15 15.87 10.01
N PHE A 188 0.88 15.13 8.94
CA PHE A 188 0.58 15.67 7.63
C PHE A 188 -0.63 14.98 7.03
N GLN A 189 -1.48 15.71 6.30
CA GLN A 189 -2.70 15.17 5.71
C GLN A 189 -2.63 15.22 4.19
N VAL A 190 -2.89 14.08 3.55
CA VAL A 190 -3.13 14.00 2.09
C VAL A 190 -4.42 13.22 1.88
N SER A 191 -5.45 13.86 1.30
CA SER A 191 -6.79 13.27 1.18
C SER A 191 -7.29 12.73 2.53
N LYS A 192 -7.68 11.46 2.62
CA LYS A 192 -8.12 10.76 3.85
C LYS A 192 -7.00 10.19 4.72
N TYR A 193 -5.74 10.29 4.29
CA TYR A 193 -4.60 9.70 4.98
C TYR A 193 -3.94 10.69 5.94
N SER A 194 -3.82 10.29 7.20
CA SER A 194 -3.04 11.02 8.22
C SER A 194 -1.66 10.39 8.36
N PHE A 195 -0.63 11.10 7.89
CA PHE A 195 0.77 10.67 7.97
C PHE A 195 1.39 11.09 9.30
N TYR A 196 2.09 10.17 9.95
CA TYR A 196 2.88 10.40 11.16
C TYR A 196 4.36 10.17 10.80
N HIS A 197 5.17 11.22 10.90
CA HIS A 197 6.50 11.24 10.26
C HIS A 197 7.54 12.09 11.00
N SER A 198 8.81 11.84 10.70
CA SER A 198 9.93 12.73 11.03
C SER A 198 10.09 13.81 9.94
N SER A 199 10.93 14.81 10.18
CA SER A 199 11.26 15.85 9.19
C SER A 199 11.97 15.29 7.95
N ASP A 200 12.54 14.09 8.01
CA ASP A 200 13.20 13.46 6.84
C ASP A 200 12.21 13.16 5.70
N TRP A 201 10.91 13.11 6.02
CA TRP A 201 9.84 12.82 5.05
C TRP A 201 9.16 14.05 4.48
N ASP A 202 9.49 15.27 4.93
CA ASP A 202 8.77 16.47 4.56
C ASP A 202 8.71 16.69 3.04
N LEU A 203 9.84 16.47 2.35
CA LEU A 203 9.91 16.63 0.90
C LEU A 203 9.13 15.54 0.15
N TYR A 204 9.17 14.29 0.64
CA TYR A 204 8.36 13.19 0.10
C TYR A 204 6.86 13.48 0.23
N LEU A 205 6.43 13.98 1.39
CA LEU A 205 5.02 14.29 1.65
C LEU A 205 4.52 15.48 0.84
N GLN A 206 5.37 16.48 0.59
CA GLN A 206 5.09 17.54 -0.38
C GLN A 206 4.93 16.97 -1.79
N ALA A 207 5.86 16.12 -2.23
CA ALA A 207 5.77 15.45 -3.53
C ALA A 207 4.49 14.62 -3.66
N LEU A 208 4.11 13.88 -2.61
CA LEU A 208 2.88 13.10 -2.58
C LEU A 208 1.65 14.01 -2.68
N LYS A 209 1.61 15.11 -1.92
CA LYS A 209 0.49 16.06 -1.96
C LYS A 209 0.32 16.71 -3.34
N GLU A 210 1.42 17.00 -4.02
CA GLU A 210 1.43 17.67 -5.32
C GLU A 210 1.12 16.71 -6.49
N ASN A 211 1.56 15.45 -6.38
CA ASN A 211 1.56 14.52 -7.51
C ASN A 211 0.64 13.31 -7.35
N PHE A 212 -0.03 13.10 -6.20
CA PHE A 212 -0.98 12.01 -6.04
C PHE A 212 -2.35 12.37 -6.63
N PRO A 213 -2.79 11.74 -7.75
CA PRO A 213 -4.10 11.99 -8.32
C PRO A 213 -5.20 11.23 -7.52
N ALA A 214 -5.44 11.66 -6.28
CA ALA A 214 -6.28 10.92 -5.33
C ALA A 214 -7.68 10.61 -5.87
N ASP A 215 -8.34 11.59 -6.49
CA ASP A 215 -9.72 11.42 -6.99
C ASP A 215 -9.79 10.40 -8.13
N GLU A 216 -8.88 10.47 -9.09
CA GLU A 216 -8.78 9.54 -10.22
C GLU A 216 -8.40 8.13 -9.74
N PHE A 217 -7.47 8.06 -8.78
CA PHE A 217 -7.04 6.81 -8.15
C PHE A 217 -8.20 6.09 -7.47
N PHE A 218 -8.93 6.78 -6.59
CA PHE A 218 -10.06 6.16 -5.87
C PHE A 218 -11.25 5.90 -6.78
N ALA A 219 -11.51 6.76 -7.77
CA ALA A 219 -12.55 6.51 -8.77
C ALA A 219 -12.26 5.26 -9.60
N PHE A 220 -11.00 5.06 -10.01
CA PHE A 220 -10.57 3.86 -10.72
C PHE A 220 -10.68 2.60 -9.86
N ALA A 221 -10.13 2.63 -8.64
CA ALA A 221 -10.19 1.49 -7.72
C ALA A 221 -11.63 1.06 -7.42
N LYS A 222 -12.52 2.02 -7.17
CA LYS A 222 -13.95 1.76 -6.94
C LYS A 222 -14.64 1.24 -8.19
N LYS A 223 -14.46 1.89 -9.33
CA LYS A 223 -15.18 1.55 -10.57
C LYS A 223 -14.77 0.18 -11.11
N GLU A 224 -13.47 -0.12 -11.12
CA GLU A 224 -12.96 -1.33 -11.76
C GLU A 224 -12.83 -2.51 -10.79
N PHE A 225 -12.75 -2.29 -9.47
CA PHE A 225 -12.50 -3.35 -8.50
C PHE A 225 -13.42 -3.34 -7.27
N ASP A 226 -14.44 -2.48 -7.23
CA ASP A 226 -15.34 -2.28 -6.07
C ASP A 226 -14.58 -1.99 -4.76
N MET A 227 -13.38 -1.42 -4.89
CA MET A 227 -12.49 -1.13 -3.77
C MET A 227 -12.74 0.27 -3.24
N GLU A 228 -13.28 0.36 -2.02
CA GLU A 228 -13.59 1.63 -1.36
C GLU A 228 -13.25 1.61 0.13
N ASN A 229 -12.70 2.73 0.62
CA ASN A 229 -12.54 3.00 2.04
C ASN A 229 -12.83 4.48 2.29
N ILE A 230 -13.82 4.80 3.12
CA ILE A 230 -14.17 6.19 3.48
C ILE A 230 -13.64 6.59 4.87
N GLY A 231 -12.97 5.68 5.56
CA GLY A 231 -12.36 5.91 6.87
C GLY A 231 -11.07 6.74 6.77
N GLN A 232 -10.68 7.34 7.90
CA GLN A 232 -9.37 7.97 8.04
C GLN A 232 -8.33 6.88 8.22
N VAL A 233 -7.32 6.83 7.35
CA VAL A 233 -6.28 5.79 7.40
C VAL A 233 -4.98 6.40 7.94
N PRO A 234 -4.48 5.96 9.11
CA PRO A 234 -3.18 6.38 9.57
C PRO A 234 -2.06 5.75 8.71
N VAL A 235 -1.07 6.56 8.36
CA VAL A 235 0.14 6.14 7.66
C VAL A 235 1.34 6.45 8.54
N LEU A 236 2.06 5.42 9.00
CA LEU A 236 3.24 5.57 9.86
C LEU A 236 4.50 5.49 9.02
N LEU A 237 5.30 6.55 9.05
CA LEU A 237 6.52 6.67 8.26
C LEU A 237 7.76 6.44 9.15
N PHE A 238 8.56 5.45 8.78
CA PHE A 238 9.75 5.03 9.52
C PHE A 238 11.04 5.37 8.79
N ASP A 239 11.98 5.99 9.49
CA ASP A 239 13.25 6.47 8.90
C ASP A 239 14.21 5.31 8.59
N LYS A 240 13.96 4.11 9.14
CA LYS A 240 14.75 2.88 8.98
C LYS A 240 13.84 1.67 8.80
N ASN A 241 14.19 0.77 7.86
CA ASN A 241 13.48 -0.51 7.70
C ASN A 241 13.43 -1.32 9.01
N GLY A 242 14.53 -1.34 9.78
CA GLY A 242 14.56 -2.00 11.09
C GLY A 242 13.55 -1.43 12.10
N GLU A 243 13.24 -0.12 12.05
CA GLU A 243 12.21 0.49 12.90
C GLU A 243 10.81 0.04 12.48
N MET A 244 10.54 -0.02 11.17
CA MET A 244 9.28 -0.53 10.64
C MET A 244 9.08 -2.02 10.95
N SER A 245 10.10 -2.86 10.72
CA SER A 245 10.05 -4.29 11.04
C SER A 245 9.83 -4.52 12.54
N ALA A 246 10.51 -3.76 13.39
CA ALA A 246 10.29 -3.81 14.83
C ALA A 246 8.88 -3.36 15.20
N TYR A 247 8.31 -2.37 14.49
CA TYR A 247 6.93 -1.98 14.69
C TYR A 247 5.94 -3.09 14.29
N GLN A 248 6.14 -3.71 13.13
CA GLN A 248 5.22 -4.74 12.61
C GLN A 248 5.33 -6.08 13.36
N GLY A 249 6.51 -6.41 13.88
CA GLY A 249 6.75 -7.63 14.68
C GLY A 249 6.69 -8.93 13.88
N LYS A 250 6.79 -8.83 12.56
CA LYS A 250 6.86 -9.95 11.63
C LYS A 250 7.97 -9.65 10.63
N GLU A 251 8.70 -10.68 10.20
CA GLU A 251 9.39 -10.59 8.92
C GLU A 251 8.31 -10.41 7.87
N LEU A 252 8.35 -9.29 7.14
CA LEU A 252 7.43 -9.01 6.05
C LEU A 252 8.06 -9.61 4.78
N PRO A 253 7.59 -10.76 4.29
CA PRO A 253 8.10 -11.31 3.04
C PRO A 253 7.83 -10.29 1.93
N GLY A 254 8.86 -9.85 1.20
CA GLY A 254 8.74 -8.79 0.18
C GLY A 254 8.64 -7.35 0.74
N GLY A 255 8.26 -7.15 2.01
CA GLY A 255 8.09 -5.81 2.60
C GLY A 255 9.39 -5.00 2.71
N SER A 256 10.55 -5.66 2.81
CA SER A 256 11.86 -4.99 2.71
C SER A 256 12.21 -4.53 1.28
N GLU A 257 11.64 -5.16 0.26
CA GLU A 257 11.92 -4.87 -1.15
C GLU A 257 10.97 -3.78 -1.69
N GLU A 258 9.70 -3.78 -1.25
CA GLU A 258 8.72 -2.72 -1.59
C GLU A 258 8.82 -1.49 -0.67
N GLY A 259 9.27 -1.67 0.59
CA GLY A 259 9.42 -0.59 1.57
C GLY A 259 8.13 -0.20 2.29
N GLY A 260 7.16 -1.12 2.41
CA GLY A 260 5.86 -0.84 3.01
C GLY A 260 5.08 -2.07 3.50
N PHE A 261 3.97 -1.79 4.19
CA PHE A 261 2.92 -2.75 4.54
C PHE A 261 1.58 -2.04 4.73
N GLY A 262 0.58 -2.42 3.93
CA GLY A 262 -0.78 -1.91 3.95
C GLY A 262 -1.71 -2.85 4.70
N GLY A 263 -1.85 -2.65 6.02
CA GLY A 263 -2.79 -3.43 6.82
C GLY A 263 -4.21 -2.83 6.80
N GLN A 264 -5.19 -3.62 7.26
CA GLN A 264 -6.57 -3.18 7.45
C GLN A 264 -6.69 -1.95 8.38
N ASN A 265 -5.82 -1.86 9.40
CA ASN A 265 -5.90 -0.82 10.43
C ASN A 265 -5.05 0.42 10.10
N SER A 266 -3.96 0.25 9.36
CA SER A 266 -2.96 1.29 9.12
C SER A 266 -2.05 0.90 7.97
N ILE A 267 -1.44 1.89 7.34
CA ILE A 267 -0.32 1.67 6.42
C ILE A 267 0.97 2.03 7.15
N THR A 268 2.03 1.25 6.94
CA THR A 268 3.38 1.61 7.37
C THR A 268 4.30 1.64 6.17
N LEU A 269 5.14 2.67 6.08
CA LEU A 269 6.15 2.80 5.04
C LEU A 269 7.51 2.99 5.68
N CYS A 270 8.55 2.46 5.06
CA CYS A 270 9.91 2.73 5.46
C CYS A 270 10.80 3.09 4.27
N CYS A 271 11.93 3.66 4.62
CA CYS A 271 13.01 3.97 3.72
C CYS A 271 13.49 2.73 2.95
N GLY A 272 13.38 2.77 1.63
CA GLY A 272 14.61 2.50 0.89
C GLY A 272 15.60 3.62 1.22
N GLU A 273 16.90 3.40 1.01
CA GLU A 273 17.96 4.44 1.00
C GLU A 273 17.72 5.58 -0.04
N LYS A 274 16.48 5.72 -0.54
CA LYS A 274 15.99 6.49 -1.67
C LYS A 274 15.06 7.63 -1.27
N GLN A 275 14.89 7.91 0.04
CA GLN A 275 14.06 9.04 0.44
C GLN A 275 14.70 10.35 0.01
N ILE A 276 13.92 11.15 -0.71
CA ILE A 276 14.34 12.48 -1.10
C ILE A 276 14.41 13.36 0.14
N LYS A 277 15.54 14.05 0.32
CA LYS A 277 15.78 14.96 1.44
C LYS A 277 15.92 16.39 0.93
N PRO A 278 15.47 17.39 1.70
CA PRO A 278 15.72 18.79 1.35
C PRO A 278 17.21 19.06 1.19
N THR A 279 17.58 19.69 0.08
CA THR A 279 18.95 20.10 -0.22
C THR A 279 19.20 21.57 0.13
N GLY A 280 18.12 22.34 0.37
CA GLY A 280 18.18 23.79 0.56
C GLY A 280 18.31 24.57 -0.75
N ASN A 281 18.24 23.89 -1.90
CA ASN A 281 18.22 24.51 -3.22
C ASN A 281 16.86 24.24 -3.88
N SER A 282 16.09 25.28 -4.13
CA SER A 282 14.74 25.15 -4.67
C SER A 282 14.68 24.40 -6.00
N VAL A 283 15.65 24.57 -6.90
CA VAL A 283 15.65 23.87 -8.19
C VAL A 283 15.87 22.37 -8.02
N LEU A 284 16.76 21.97 -7.12
CA LEU A 284 17.03 20.56 -6.83
C LEU A 284 15.89 19.91 -6.05
N ASP A 285 15.30 20.65 -5.10
CA ASP A 285 14.19 20.16 -4.28
C ASP A 285 12.92 19.96 -5.15
N GLU A 286 12.65 20.87 -6.10
CA GLU A 286 11.58 20.70 -7.08
C GLU A 286 11.81 19.49 -8.02
N ASP A 287 13.04 19.29 -8.50
CA ASP A 287 13.39 18.11 -9.29
C ASP A 287 13.25 16.81 -8.47
N ALA A 288 13.70 16.82 -7.22
CA ALA A 288 13.57 15.69 -6.32
C ALA A 288 12.10 15.32 -6.06
N LYS A 289 11.21 16.30 -5.88
CA LYS A 289 9.77 16.05 -5.74
C LYS A 289 9.18 15.36 -6.97
N LYS A 290 9.53 15.82 -8.18
CA LYS A 290 9.06 15.18 -9.43
C LYS A 290 9.58 13.75 -9.61
N ARG A 291 10.77 13.46 -9.06
CA ARG A 291 11.41 12.14 -9.08
C ARG A 291 10.99 11.25 -7.91
N ALA A 292 10.18 11.75 -6.99
CA ALA A 292 9.78 11.00 -5.81
C ALA A 292 9.08 9.69 -6.22
N PHE A 293 9.59 8.57 -5.74
CA PHE A 293 8.94 7.29 -6.00
C PHE A 293 7.72 7.12 -5.07
N LEU A 294 6.52 7.34 -5.62
CA LEU A 294 5.25 7.19 -4.89
C LEU A 294 4.64 5.78 -5.03
N GLY A 295 5.26 4.90 -5.81
CA GLY A 295 4.73 3.58 -6.15
C GLY A 295 4.48 2.66 -4.95
N THR A 296 5.30 2.74 -3.90
CA THR A 296 5.06 2.00 -2.65
C THR A 296 3.77 2.47 -1.97
N PHE A 297 3.56 3.78 -1.85
CA PHE A 297 2.34 4.30 -1.23
C PHE A 297 1.08 3.87 -1.99
N TYR A 298 1.09 3.91 -3.32
CA TYR A 298 -0.03 3.41 -4.13
C TYR A 298 -0.28 1.93 -3.90
N HIS A 299 0.77 1.12 -3.88
CA HIS A 299 0.70 -0.32 -3.66
C HIS A 299 0.10 -0.65 -2.28
N GLU A 300 0.65 -0.09 -1.19
CA GLU A 300 0.11 -0.34 0.16
C GLU A 300 -1.29 0.23 0.37
N THR A 301 -1.64 1.29 -0.37
CA THR A 301 -3.00 1.81 -0.38
C THR A 301 -3.98 0.78 -0.95
N ILE A 302 -3.61 0.03 -1.99
CA ILE A 302 -4.47 -1.03 -2.54
C ILE A 302 -4.62 -2.18 -1.54
N HIS A 303 -3.54 -2.62 -0.89
CA HIS A 303 -3.63 -3.63 0.18
C HIS A 303 -4.61 -3.21 1.29
N ASN A 304 -4.59 -1.94 1.69
CA ASN A 304 -5.58 -1.41 2.63
C ASN A 304 -7.00 -1.46 2.06
N LEU A 305 -7.22 -0.98 0.83
CA LEU A 305 -8.54 -0.97 0.21
C LEU A 305 -9.10 -2.39 0.04
N GLU A 306 -8.28 -3.34 -0.37
CA GLU A 306 -8.65 -4.75 -0.53
C GLU A 306 -9.10 -5.35 0.80
N GLN A 307 -8.32 -5.18 1.87
CA GLN A 307 -8.68 -5.67 3.20
C GLN A 307 -9.99 -5.05 3.71
N MET A 308 -10.22 -3.76 3.44
CA MET A 308 -11.48 -3.09 3.77
C MET A 308 -12.67 -3.60 2.95
N THR A 309 -12.41 -3.97 1.70
CA THR A 309 -13.42 -4.57 0.81
C THR A 309 -13.78 -5.96 1.28
N CYS A 310 -12.80 -6.81 1.60
CA CYS A 310 -13.04 -8.11 2.24
C CYS A 310 -13.82 -7.98 3.56
N LEU A 311 -13.46 -7.01 4.42
CA LEU A 311 -14.19 -6.76 5.66
C LEU A 311 -15.65 -6.40 5.39
N SER A 312 -15.92 -5.62 4.34
CA SER A 312 -17.27 -5.26 3.91
C SER A 312 -18.05 -6.47 3.40
N TYR A 313 -17.43 -7.36 2.61
CA TYR A 313 -18.07 -8.60 2.15
C TYR A 313 -18.42 -9.57 3.28
N LYS A 314 -17.57 -9.65 4.31
CA LYS A 314 -17.81 -10.49 5.48
C LYS A 314 -18.88 -9.93 6.43
N SER A 315 -19.23 -8.65 6.29
CA SER A 315 -20.16 -8.00 7.21
C SER A 315 -21.55 -8.64 7.20
N GLY A 316 -22.09 -8.91 8.39
CA GLY A 316 -23.40 -9.54 8.55
C GLY A 316 -23.46 -11.04 8.30
N LEU A 317 -22.35 -11.67 7.90
CA LEU A 317 -22.27 -13.11 7.66
C LEU A 317 -21.73 -13.84 8.89
N ALA A 318 -22.37 -14.95 9.26
CA ALA A 318 -21.96 -15.81 10.36
C ALA A 318 -21.05 -16.95 9.88
N ASN A 319 -20.22 -17.48 10.78
CA ASN A 319 -19.39 -18.67 10.56
C ASN A 319 -18.31 -18.57 9.46
N LEU A 320 -17.91 -17.35 9.08
CA LEU A 320 -16.79 -17.16 8.16
C LEU A 320 -15.43 -17.28 8.89
N PRO A 321 -14.35 -17.63 8.16
CA PRO A 321 -12.99 -17.56 8.68
C PRO A 321 -12.70 -16.17 9.28
N LYS A 322 -12.22 -16.15 10.53
CA LYS A 322 -11.91 -14.90 11.25
C LYS A 322 -10.77 -14.12 10.60
N GLU A 323 -9.85 -14.81 9.94
CA GLU A 323 -8.74 -14.22 9.19
C GLU A 323 -8.95 -14.44 7.69
N ASN A 324 -8.46 -13.52 6.86
CA ASN A 324 -8.38 -13.76 5.42
C ASN A 324 -7.35 -14.85 5.17
N LEU A 325 -7.66 -15.82 4.31
CA LEU A 325 -6.65 -16.75 3.83
C LEU A 325 -5.74 -15.96 2.89
N PRO A 326 -4.41 -15.90 3.14
CA PRO A 326 -3.51 -15.14 2.29
C PRO A 326 -3.48 -15.75 0.90
N ASP A 327 -3.54 -14.91 -0.13
CA ASP A 327 -3.49 -15.33 -1.52
C ASP A 327 -2.43 -14.53 -2.27
N PRO A 328 -1.13 -14.82 -2.03
CA PRO A 328 -0.05 -13.90 -2.35
C PRO A 328 -0.05 -13.42 -3.80
N TRP A 329 -0.32 -14.31 -4.77
CA TRP A 329 -0.30 -13.95 -6.19
C TRP A 329 -1.35 -12.89 -6.52
N PHE A 330 -2.51 -12.93 -5.87
CA PHE A 330 -3.59 -12.00 -6.11
C PHE A 330 -3.40 -10.74 -5.25
N ASP A 331 -3.17 -10.89 -3.95
CA ASP A 331 -2.96 -9.78 -3.01
C ASP A 331 -1.87 -8.83 -3.54
N GLU A 332 -0.69 -9.38 -3.87
CA GLU A 332 0.39 -8.57 -4.44
C GLU A 332 0.15 -8.21 -5.90
N GLY A 333 -0.54 -9.08 -6.64
CA GLY A 333 -0.82 -8.88 -8.05
C GLY A 333 -1.73 -7.67 -8.30
N ILE A 334 -2.85 -7.58 -7.57
CA ILE A 334 -3.80 -6.48 -7.72
C ILE A 334 -3.20 -5.16 -7.22
N ALA A 335 -2.44 -5.20 -6.12
CA ALA A 335 -1.74 -4.03 -5.61
C ALA A 335 -0.71 -3.49 -6.61
N ASN A 336 0.11 -4.36 -7.22
CA ASN A 336 1.08 -3.96 -8.25
C ASN A 336 0.41 -3.52 -9.56
N TYR A 337 -0.63 -4.22 -10.00
CA TYR A 337 -1.33 -3.89 -11.23
C TYR A 337 -1.98 -2.50 -11.19
N ILE A 338 -2.70 -2.20 -10.10
CA ILE A 338 -3.36 -0.90 -9.93
C ILE A 338 -2.32 0.19 -9.67
N ALA A 339 -1.32 -0.05 -8.80
CA ALA A 339 -0.23 0.92 -8.60
C ALA A 339 0.50 1.25 -9.91
N GLY A 340 0.68 0.27 -10.81
CA GLY A 340 1.25 0.47 -12.14
C GLY A 340 0.41 1.35 -13.08
N GLN A 341 -0.90 1.50 -12.86
CA GLN A 341 -1.71 2.46 -13.63
C GLN A 341 -1.41 3.91 -13.27
N PHE A 342 -0.93 4.16 -12.05
CA PHE A 342 -0.63 5.50 -11.52
C PHE A 342 0.86 5.77 -11.35
N SER A 343 1.70 4.73 -11.47
CA SER A 343 3.15 4.81 -11.47
C SER A 343 3.70 4.06 -12.68
N ILE A 344 3.95 4.82 -13.76
CA ILE A 344 4.42 4.26 -15.02
C ILE A 344 5.78 3.57 -14.89
N SER A 345 6.67 4.09 -14.03
CA SER A 345 7.97 3.48 -13.72
C SER A 345 7.79 2.10 -13.06
N LYS A 346 6.85 1.98 -12.12
CA LYS A 346 6.51 0.71 -11.47
C LYS A 346 5.95 -0.30 -12.48
N LYS A 347 5.05 0.13 -13.37
CA LYS A 347 4.50 -0.72 -14.44
C LYS A 347 5.58 -1.33 -15.32
N TYR A 348 6.55 -0.52 -15.77
CA TYR A 348 7.64 -1.01 -16.60
C TYR A 348 8.59 -1.93 -15.85
N TYR A 349 8.91 -1.60 -14.59
CA TYR A 349 9.70 -2.47 -13.72
C TYR A 349 9.07 -3.86 -13.56
N ILE A 350 7.75 -3.94 -13.34
CA ILE A 350 6.99 -5.20 -13.27
C ILE A 350 7.16 -6.04 -14.54
N TYR A 351 7.05 -5.41 -15.72
CA TYR A 351 7.20 -6.11 -16.99
C TYR A 351 8.64 -6.61 -17.22
N GLU A 352 9.65 -5.80 -16.87
CA GLU A 352 11.06 -6.21 -16.97
C GLU A 352 11.36 -7.40 -16.05
N GLU A 353 10.85 -7.36 -14.82
CA GLU A 353 11.03 -8.45 -13.86
C GLU A 353 10.32 -9.73 -14.27
N LEU A 354 9.13 -9.63 -14.87
CA LEU A 354 8.44 -10.79 -15.44
C LEU A 354 9.22 -11.38 -16.62
N ASP A 355 9.71 -10.55 -17.55
CA ASP A 355 10.50 -11.02 -18.69
C ASP A 355 11.79 -11.72 -18.25
N LYS A 356 12.50 -11.18 -17.26
CA LYS A 356 13.69 -11.83 -16.67
C LYS A 356 13.35 -13.21 -16.09
N LYS A 357 12.24 -13.33 -15.37
CA LYS A 357 11.80 -14.60 -14.76
C LYS A 357 11.40 -15.62 -15.80
N ILE A 358 10.72 -15.20 -16.88
CA ILE A 358 10.41 -16.06 -18.03
C ILE A 358 11.69 -16.57 -18.69
N GLN A 359 12.64 -15.68 -19.00
CA GLN A 359 13.92 -16.05 -19.62
C GLN A 359 14.76 -16.97 -18.74
N ALA A 360 14.68 -16.82 -17.42
CA ALA A 360 15.36 -17.66 -16.45
C ALA A 360 14.64 -19.00 -16.16
N GLY A 361 13.48 -19.27 -16.80
CA GLY A 361 12.71 -20.48 -16.54
C GLY A 361 12.12 -20.57 -15.13
N LYS A 362 11.91 -19.42 -14.46
CA LYS A 362 11.41 -19.33 -13.07
C LYS A 362 9.89 -19.30 -12.95
N ILE A 363 9.16 -19.51 -14.05
CA ILE A 363 7.69 -19.57 -14.01
C ILE A 363 7.26 -20.93 -13.43
N PRO A 364 6.41 -20.97 -12.39
CA PRO A 364 5.90 -22.22 -11.83
C PRO A 364 5.19 -23.08 -12.88
N SER A 365 5.41 -24.39 -12.83
CA SER A 365 4.77 -25.35 -13.75
C SER A 365 3.31 -25.66 -13.42
N SER A 366 2.82 -25.26 -12.24
CA SER A 366 1.43 -25.38 -11.82
C SER A 366 1.04 -24.28 -10.83
N TYR A 367 -0.26 -24.09 -10.69
CA TYR A 367 -0.88 -23.16 -9.74
C TYR A 367 -0.60 -23.57 -8.29
N ALA A 368 -0.63 -24.87 -8.00
CA ALA A 368 -0.24 -25.37 -6.68
C ALA A 368 1.23 -25.05 -6.36
N ALA A 369 2.12 -25.09 -7.36
CA ALA A 369 3.51 -24.67 -7.19
C ALA A 369 3.63 -23.16 -6.95
N LEU A 370 2.84 -22.33 -7.66
CA LEU A 370 2.76 -20.89 -7.43
C LEU A 370 2.34 -20.57 -5.98
N LEU A 371 1.25 -21.19 -5.49
CA LEU A 371 0.77 -20.99 -4.12
C LEU A 371 1.80 -21.45 -3.08
N LYS A 372 2.49 -22.57 -3.33
CA LYS A 372 3.55 -23.08 -2.46
C LYS A 372 4.78 -22.17 -2.42
N HIS A 373 5.12 -21.53 -3.54
CA HIS A 373 6.19 -20.53 -3.60
C HIS A 373 5.86 -19.30 -2.76
N GLY A 374 4.57 -18.91 -2.67
CA GLY A 374 4.13 -17.76 -1.90
C GLY A 374 4.89 -16.49 -2.35
N TYR A 375 5.59 -15.85 -1.42
CA TYR A 375 6.35 -14.62 -1.65
C TYR A 375 7.78 -14.83 -2.18
N GLN A 376 8.21 -16.07 -2.40
CA GLN A 376 9.56 -16.37 -2.90
C GLN A 376 9.78 -15.82 -4.31
N ASP A 377 11.02 -15.40 -4.59
CA ASP A 377 11.46 -14.84 -5.88
C ASP A 377 10.64 -13.63 -6.39
N LEU A 378 9.79 -13.03 -5.54
CA LEU A 378 8.86 -11.96 -5.92
C LEU A 378 7.98 -12.29 -7.14
N LEU A 379 7.62 -13.57 -7.31
CA LEU A 379 6.69 -13.99 -8.36
C LEU A 379 5.33 -13.29 -8.25
N PRO A 380 4.72 -13.14 -7.06
CA PRO A 380 3.45 -12.40 -6.93
C PRO A 380 3.49 -10.96 -7.45
N TYR A 381 4.60 -10.26 -7.24
CA TYR A 381 4.77 -8.85 -7.61
C TYR A 381 4.92 -8.63 -9.13
N SER A 382 5.28 -9.68 -9.87
CA SER A 382 5.55 -9.63 -11.31
C SER A 382 4.56 -10.46 -12.12
N LEU A 383 4.62 -11.78 -11.97
CA LEU A 383 3.68 -12.72 -12.61
C LEU A 383 2.26 -12.48 -12.10
N GLY A 384 2.06 -12.34 -10.78
CA GLY A 384 0.74 -12.06 -10.19
C GLY A 384 0.14 -10.76 -10.72
N ALA A 385 0.94 -9.70 -10.83
CA ALA A 385 0.49 -8.42 -11.40
C ALA A 385 0.03 -8.55 -12.84
N TYR A 386 0.77 -9.27 -13.69
CA TYR A 386 0.36 -9.50 -15.07
C TYR A 386 -0.82 -10.48 -15.17
N MET A 387 -0.93 -11.45 -14.27
CA MET A 387 -2.09 -12.35 -14.18
C MET A 387 -3.37 -11.57 -13.88
N VAL A 388 -3.33 -10.61 -12.95
CA VAL A 388 -4.48 -9.71 -12.68
C VAL A 388 -4.74 -8.80 -13.87
N GLU A 389 -3.70 -8.24 -14.51
CA GLU A 389 -3.84 -7.46 -15.74
C GLU A 389 -4.53 -8.25 -16.86
N TYR A 390 -4.11 -9.51 -17.07
CA TYR A 390 -4.68 -10.42 -18.03
C TYR A 390 -6.13 -10.77 -17.68
N MET A 391 -6.43 -11.04 -16.40
CA MET A 391 -7.78 -11.28 -15.92
C MET A 391 -8.70 -10.09 -16.24
N HIS A 392 -8.25 -8.89 -15.90
CA HIS A 392 -9.00 -7.66 -16.12
C HIS A 392 -9.23 -7.40 -17.62
N LYS A 393 -8.22 -7.55 -18.46
CA LYS A 393 -8.33 -7.28 -19.91
C LYS A 393 -9.13 -8.32 -20.68
N SER A 394 -8.99 -9.60 -20.33
CA SER A 394 -9.59 -10.71 -21.09
C SER A 394 -11.00 -11.08 -20.62
N TYR A 395 -11.30 -10.88 -19.33
CA TYR A 395 -12.58 -11.28 -18.72
C TYR A 395 -13.36 -10.12 -18.12
N GLY A 396 -12.75 -8.94 -17.94
CA GLY A 396 -13.38 -7.73 -17.43
C GLY A 396 -13.27 -7.55 -15.91
N SER A 397 -13.57 -6.33 -15.45
CA SER A 397 -13.46 -5.91 -14.04
C SER A 397 -14.29 -6.78 -13.09
N LYS A 398 -15.53 -7.12 -13.48
CA LYS A 398 -16.42 -7.97 -12.67
C LYS A 398 -15.83 -9.34 -12.33
N THR A 399 -15.01 -9.91 -13.21
CA THR A 399 -14.37 -11.20 -12.97
C THR A 399 -13.33 -11.09 -11.85
N VAL A 400 -12.53 -10.02 -11.84
CA VAL A 400 -11.58 -9.73 -10.76
C VAL A 400 -12.30 -9.50 -9.42
N VAL A 401 -13.41 -8.74 -9.44
CA VAL A 401 -14.25 -8.49 -8.26
C VAL A 401 -14.83 -9.79 -7.70
N ASN A 402 -15.38 -10.64 -8.56
CA ASN A 402 -15.97 -11.92 -8.15
C ASN A 402 -14.93 -12.86 -7.55
N TYR A 403 -13.74 -12.91 -8.15
CA TYR A 403 -12.62 -13.68 -7.60
C TYR A 403 -12.27 -13.23 -6.19
N ASN A 404 -12.00 -11.93 -6.01
CA ASN A 404 -11.67 -11.36 -4.70
C ASN A 404 -12.78 -11.64 -3.68
N LYS A 405 -14.03 -11.43 -4.07
CA LYS A 405 -15.19 -11.72 -3.19
C LYS A 405 -15.25 -13.19 -2.76
N ASP A 406 -15.10 -14.12 -3.70
CA ASP A 406 -15.19 -15.56 -3.40
C ASP A 406 -14.04 -16.01 -2.48
N THR A 407 -12.81 -15.53 -2.70
CA THR A 407 -11.66 -15.83 -1.84
C THR A 407 -11.78 -15.16 -0.46
N CYS A 408 -12.24 -13.90 -0.38
CA CYS A 408 -12.55 -13.25 0.91
C CYS A 408 -13.55 -14.07 1.73
N LEU A 409 -14.52 -14.73 1.08
CA LEU A 409 -15.54 -15.57 1.73
C LEU A 409 -15.07 -16.99 2.04
N GLY A 410 -13.81 -17.32 1.75
CA GLY A 410 -13.18 -18.60 2.09
C GLY A 410 -13.25 -19.67 1.01
N THR A 411 -13.59 -19.30 -0.23
CA THR A 411 -13.47 -20.21 -1.38
C THR A 411 -11.99 -20.44 -1.66
N ASP A 412 -11.61 -21.69 -1.95
CA ASP A 412 -10.25 -22.01 -2.40
C ASP A 412 -9.87 -21.20 -3.64
N SER A 413 -8.62 -20.75 -3.69
CA SER A 413 -8.09 -19.85 -4.71
C SER A 413 -8.20 -20.42 -6.14
N ALA A 414 -7.87 -21.70 -6.33
CA ALA A 414 -7.94 -22.33 -7.65
C ALA A 414 -9.39 -22.46 -8.12
N LEU A 415 -10.28 -22.86 -7.20
CA LEU A 415 -11.72 -22.97 -7.48
C LEU A 415 -12.36 -21.61 -7.78
N ALA A 416 -12.00 -20.57 -7.01
CA ALA A 416 -12.46 -19.21 -7.25
C ALA A 416 -12.01 -18.70 -8.63
N LEU A 417 -10.77 -18.98 -9.03
CA LEU A 417 -10.25 -18.60 -10.34
C LEU A 417 -11.00 -19.30 -11.48
N GLU A 418 -11.21 -20.61 -11.36
CA GLU A 418 -11.96 -21.39 -12.35
C GLU A 418 -13.41 -20.93 -12.45
N LYS A 419 -14.08 -20.70 -11.31
CA LYS A 419 -15.45 -20.17 -11.29
C LYS A 419 -15.55 -18.78 -11.94
N ALA A 420 -14.55 -17.94 -11.73
CA ALA A 420 -14.56 -16.57 -12.24
C ALA A 420 -14.20 -16.47 -13.74
N THR A 421 -13.38 -17.39 -14.26
CA THR A 421 -12.81 -17.30 -15.63
C THR A 421 -13.28 -18.42 -16.57
N GLY A 422 -13.79 -19.54 -16.04
CA GLY A 422 -14.14 -20.74 -16.80
C GLY A 422 -12.94 -21.56 -17.29
N VAL A 423 -11.72 -21.22 -16.87
CA VAL A 423 -10.49 -21.97 -17.20
C VAL A 423 -9.82 -22.48 -15.94
N SER A 424 -9.15 -23.64 -16.03
CA SER A 424 -8.39 -24.16 -14.88
C SER A 424 -7.25 -23.21 -14.50
N ALA A 425 -6.88 -23.22 -13.22
CA ALA A 425 -5.86 -22.32 -12.70
C ALA A 425 -4.48 -22.51 -13.36
N ASP A 426 -4.10 -23.75 -13.69
CA ASP A 426 -2.87 -24.08 -14.43
C ASP A 426 -2.90 -23.52 -15.87
N GLN A 427 -4.05 -23.65 -16.54
CA GLN A 427 -4.24 -23.12 -17.88
C GLN A 427 -4.19 -21.59 -17.86
N PHE A 428 -4.75 -20.96 -16.83
CA PHE A 428 -4.75 -19.51 -16.67
C PHE A 428 -3.34 -18.92 -16.60
N ILE A 429 -2.43 -19.53 -15.82
CA ILE A 429 -1.01 -19.11 -15.77
C ILE A 429 -0.40 -19.16 -17.18
N SER A 430 -0.58 -20.29 -17.87
CA SER A 430 -0.01 -20.51 -19.21
C SER A 430 -0.51 -19.48 -20.22
N LEU A 431 -1.80 -19.16 -20.19
CA LEU A 431 -2.42 -18.16 -21.05
C LEU A 431 -1.91 -16.74 -20.75
N ALA A 432 -1.76 -16.37 -19.47
CA ALA A 432 -1.24 -15.07 -19.08
C ALA A 432 0.22 -14.87 -19.55
N VAL A 433 1.06 -15.90 -19.41
CA VAL A 433 2.46 -15.86 -19.89
C VAL A 433 2.53 -15.77 -21.42
N ALA A 434 1.71 -16.55 -22.13
CA ALA A 434 1.65 -16.49 -23.59
C ALA A 434 1.18 -15.11 -24.09
N ASP A 435 0.19 -14.52 -23.43
CA ASP A 435 -0.29 -13.17 -23.73
C ASP A 435 0.84 -12.13 -23.55
N PHE A 436 1.55 -12.16 -22.42
CA PHE A 436 2.70 -11.27 -22.16
C PHE A 436 3.76 -11.38 -23.25
N GLN A 437 4.19 -12.60 -23.58
CA GLN A 437 5.21 -12.85 -24.59
C GLN A 437 4.77 -12.33 -25.97
N SER A 438 3.50 -12.51 -26.34
CA SER A 438 2.96 -12.03 -27.62
C SER A 438 2.94 -10.51 -27.74
N LYS A 439 2.78 -9.79 -26.62
CA LYS A 439 2.67 -8.32 -26.57
C LYS A 439 3.96 -7.62 -26.18
N LYS A 440 5.02 -8.36 -25.84
CA LYS A 440 6.29 -7.84 -25.30
C LYS A 440 6.81 -6.60 -26.05
N SER A 441 6.94 -6.67 -27.37
CA SER A 441 7.48 -5.56 -28.18
C SER A 441 6.66 -4.27 -28.05
N VAL A 442 5.34 -4.40 -28.01
CA VAL A 442 4.41 -3.27 -27.85
C VAL A 442 4.44 -2.76 -26.42
N LEU A 443 4.46 -3.65 -25.42
CA LEU A 443 4.53 -3.26 -24.01
C LEU A 443 5.77 -2.39 -23.75
N PHE A 444 6.95 -2.82 -24.21
CA PHE A 444 8.20 -2.09 -24.03
C PHE A 444 8.42 -0.90 -24.98
N SER A 445 7.51 -0.67 -25.93
CA SER A 445 7.64 0.45 -26.87
C SER A 445 7.61 1.81 -26.16
N ASP A 446 8.63 2.62 -26.44
CA ASP A 446 8.83 3.97 -25.87
C ASP A 446 8.82 3.99 -24.32
N SER A 447 9.15 2.88 -23.65
CA SER A 447 9.11 2.74 -22.20
C SER A 447 9.96 3.79 -21.47
N LYS A 448 11.16 4.06 -21.98
CA LYS A 448 12.06 5.07 -21.42
C LYS A 448 11.42 6.46 -21.44
N LYS A 449 10.86 6.88 -22.58
CA LYS A 449 10.21 8.19 -22.71
C LYS A 449 8.98 8.30 -21.80
N LYS A 450 8.12 7.27 -21.79
CA LYS A 450 6.94 7.23 -20.92
C LYS A 450 7.31 7.30 -19.44
N THR A 451 8.40 6.63 -19.04
CA THR A 451 8.86 6.62 -17.65
C THR A 451 9.36 7.99 -17.18
N LEU A 452 9.83 8.82 -18.10
CA LEU A 452 10.32 10.18 -17.82
C LEU A 452 9.22 11.24 -17.87
N GLN A 453 7.98 10.88 -18.23
CA GLN A 453 6.87 11.83 -18.19
C GLN A 453 6.68 12.36 -16.76
N GLY A 454 6.61 13.68 -16.63
CA GLY A 454 6.51 14.36 -15.33
C GLY A 454 7.85 14.68 -14.67
N TYR A 455 8.97 14.16 -15.19
CA TYR A 455 10.32 14.52 -14.72
C TYR A 455 10.66 15.95 -15.16
N THR A 456 11.72 16.52 -14.59
CA THR A 456 12.25 17.80 -15.05
C THR A 456 12.66 17.70 -16.52
N VAL A 457 12.11 18.59 -17.33
CA VAL A 457 12.46 18.73 -18.75
C VAL A 457 13.75 19.53 -18.86
N MET A 458 14.76 18.93 -19.47
CA MET A 458 16.00 19.64 -19.80
C MET A 458 15.78 20.53 -21.01
N ALA A 459 16.11 21.81 -20.86
CA ALA A 459 15.92 22.79 -21.92
C ALA A 459 17.23 23.02 -22.71
N PRO A 460 17.16 23.06 -24.05
CA PRO A 460 18.26 23.56 -24.85
C PRO A 460 18.46 25.07 -24.61
N VAL A 461 19.69 25.54 -24.66
CA VAL A 461 20.03 26.97 -24.57
C VAL A 461 19.47 27.71 -25.79
N ASN A 462 19.60 27.12 -26.99
CA ASN A 462 18.99 27.65 -28.22
C ASN A 462 17.73 26.86 -28.59
N VAL A 463 16.59 27.26 -28.01
CA VAL A 463 15.29 26.62 -28.22
C VAL A 463 14.89 26.58 -29.70
N LYS A 464 15.12 27.66 -30.44
CA LYS A 464 14.74 27.76 -31.86
C LYS A 464 15.55 26.79 -32.73
N ALA A 465 16.87 26.70 -32.51
CA ALA A 465 17.71 25.76 -33.26
C ALA A 465 17.31 24.30 -32.98
N PHE A 466 17.08 23.97 -31.70
CA PHE A 466 16.67 22.62 -31.32
C PHE A 466 15.28 22.25 -31.87
N GLN A 467 14.29 23.16 -31.81
CA GLN A 467 12.96 22.91 -32.39
C GLN A 467 13.03 22.71 -33.91
N ASN A 468 13.77 23.55 -34.63
CA ASN A 468 14.00 23.37 -36.07
C ASN A 468 14.61 21.99 -36.37
N PHE A 469 15.54 21.53 -35.54
CA PHE A 469 16.12 20.19 -35.66
C PHE A 469 15.09 19.08 -35.38
N LEU A 470 14.22 19.22 -34.37
CA LEU A 470 13.17 18.22 -34.12
C LEU A 470 12.19 18.11 -35.29
N GLU A 471 11.85 19.22 -35.94
CA GLU A 471 10.91 19.26 -37.06
C GLU A 471 11.51 18.75 -38.38
N LYS A 472 12.75 19.16 -38.69
CA LYS A 472 13.35 18.97 -40.02
C LYS A 472 14.52 17.99 -40.02
N GLY A 473 15.07 17.66 -38.86
CA GLY A 473 16.35 16.99 -38.72
C GLY A 473 17.50 17.83 -39.28
N PHE A 474 18.69 17.22 -39.33
CA PHE A 474 19.78 17.74 -40.15
C PHE A 474 19.67 17.18 -41.57
N SER A 475 19.83 18.07 -42.55
CA SER A 475 20.00 17.67 -43.95
C SER A 475 21.44 17.21 -44.14
N LEU A 476 21.67 15.89 -44.09
CA LEU A 476 22.98 15.30 -44.40
C LEU A 476 23.01 14.90 -45.89
N PRO A 477 24.07 15.25 -46.64
CA PRO A 477 24.18 14.90 -48.05
C PRO A 477 24.40 13.39 -48.26
N ALA A 478 24.30 12.93 -49.51
CA ALA A 478 24.52 11.53 -49.85
C ALA A 478 25.97 11.08 -49.58
N SER A 479 26.94 11.97 -49.74
CA SER A 479 28.35 11.73 -49.42
C SER A 479 28.97 12.89 -48.64
N PRO A 480 29.87 12.63 -47.67
CA PRO A 480 30.69 13.69 -47.05
C PRO A 480 31.52 14.48 -48.07
N PHE A 481 31.82 13.90 -49.24
CA PHE A 481 32.59 14.56 -50.29
C PHE A 481 31.81 15.63 -51.06
N ASP A 482 30.50 15.74 -50.85
CA ASP A 482 29.66 16.76 -51.46
C ASP A 482 29.69 18.06 -50.66
N ILE A 483 30.10 18.01 -49.38
CA ILE A 483 30.17 19.16 -48.47
C ILE A 483 31.30 20.09 -48.90
N GLN A 484 30.97 21.25 -49.47
CA GLN A 484 31.98 22.19 -49.95
C GLN A 484 32.36 23.25 -48.93
N ASN A 485 31.40 23.76 -48.18
CA ASN A 485 31.58 24.86 -47.26
C ASN A 485 31.34 24.45 -45.81
N TYR A 486 31.96 25.18 -44.88
CA TYR A 486 31.83 24.95 -43.44
C TYR A 486 30.37 25.08 -42.98
N GLU A 487 29.65 26.06 -43.55
CA GLU A 487 28.26 26.38 -43.24
C GLU A 487 27.26 25.30 -43.67
N GLU A 488 27.65 24.38 -44.56
CA GLU A 488 26.83 23.23 -44.95
C GLU A 488 26.77 22.17 -43.84
N ILE A 489 27.73 22.19 -42.90
CA ILE A 489 27.70 21.32 -41.71
C ILE A 489 26.92 22.06 -40.62
N PRO A 490 25.79 21.54 -40.12
CA PRO A 490 25.03 22.18 -39.06
C PRO A 490 25.84 22.28 -37.76
N SER A 491 25.61 23.34 -36.97
CA SER A 491 26.22 23.44 -35.63
C SER A 491 25.49 22.52 -34.66
N VAL A 492 26.11 21.39 -34.35
CA VAL A 492 25.61 20.45 -33.36
C VAL A 492 25.78 21.01 -31.94
N ARG A 493 26.84 21.79 -31.69
CA ARG A 493 27.05 22.45 -30.40
C ARG A 493 25.94 23.46 -30.11
N GLU A 494 25.65 24.37 -31.05
CA GLU A 494 24.58 25.37 -30.88
C GLU A 494 23.22 24.71 -30.66
N THR A 495 22.94 23.63 -31.41
CA THR A 495 21.66 22.92 -31.34
C THR A 495 21.48 22.18 -30.01
N PHE A 496 22.52 21.49 -29.52
CA PHE A 496 22.41 20.56 -28.38
C PHE A 496 22.99 21.09 -27.07
N LEU A 497 23.42 22.35 -27.01
CA LEU A 497 23.81 22.97 -25.74
C LEU A 497 22.60 23.03 -24.80
N ALA A 498 22.74 22.56 -23.56
CA ALA A 498 21.65 22.40 -22.59
C ALA A 498 21.91 23.22 -21.32
N SER A 499 20.84 23.72 -20.69
CA SER A 499 20.92 24.49 -19.44
C SER A 499 21.00 23.55 -18.22
N VAL A 500 22.18 22.98 -17.97
CA VAL A 500 22.41 21.97 -16.91
C VAL A 500 23.00 22.54 -15.62
N GLU A 501 23.31 23.84 -15.59
CA GLU A 501 24.06 24.51 -14.52
C GLU A 501 23.49 24.25 -13.11
N PRO A 502 22.16 24.24 -12.87
CA PRO A 502 21.62 23.95 -11.55
C PRO A 502 21.96 22.55 -11.03
N PHE A 503 22.11 21.58 -11.94
CA PHE A 503 22.24 20.14 -11.69
C PHE A 503 23.69 19.63 -11.80
N PHE A 504 24.53 20.36 -12.52
CA PHE A 504 25.92 20.02 -12.79
C PHE A 504 26.69 19.64 -11.52
N LYS A 505 27.34 18.46 -11.53
CA LYS A 505 28.05 17.83 -10.40
C LYS A 505 27.20 17.47 -9.17
N LYS A 506 25.91 17.79 -9.15
CA LYS A 506 25.02 17.53 -8.01
C LYS A 506 24.14 16.31 -8.24
N ILE A 507 23.62 16.15 -9.45
CA ILE A 507 22.73 15.04 -9.84
C ILE A 507 23.30 14.34 -11.07
N GLU A 508 23.09 13.03 -11.12
CA GLU A 508 23.29 12.20 -12.30
C GLU A 508 22.04 11.37 -12.52
N GLY A 509 21.66 11.20 -13.79
CA GLY A 509 20.51 10.40 -14.16
C GLY A 509 19.76 10.91 -15.38
N ASP A 510 18.66 10.24 -15.68
CA ASP A 510 17.76 10.58 -16.78
C ASP A 510 16.85 11.76 -16.43
N PHE A 511 16.59 12.61 -17.42
CA PHE A 511 15.68 13.73 -17.43
C PHE A 511 14.78 13.62 -18.67
N ASP A 512 13.64 14.28 -18.62
CA ASP A 512 12.81 14.40 -19.80
C ASP A 512 13.43 15.39 -20.81
N GLY A 513 13.13 15.22 -22.09
CA GLY A 513 13.58 16.09 -23.18
C GLY A 513 12.40 16.63 -24.00
N PRO A 514 12.55 17.79 -24.69
CA PRO A 514 11.48 18.32 -25.53
C PRO A 514 11.14 17.36 -26.69
N GLY A 515 9.85 17.33 -27.06
CA GLY A 515 9.33 16.39 -28.05
C GLY A 515 9.47 14.94 -27.58
N GLU A 516 9.85 14.04 -28.50
CA GLU A 516 10.06 12.61 -28.22
C GLU A 516 11.49 12.28 -27.73
N SER A 517 12.25 13.28 -27.29
CA SER A 517 13.63 13.09 -26.82
C SER A 517 13.71 12.77 -25.32
N THR A 518 14.81 12.15 -24.92
CA THR A 518 15.21 11.93 -23.52
C THR A 518 16.60 12.50 -23.29
N PHE A 519 16.94 12.81 -22.04
CA PHE A 519 18.21 13.42 -21.67
C PHE A 519 18.88 12.64 -20.54
N PHE A 520 20.18 12.44 -20.59
CA PHE A 520 20.95 11.86 -19.47
C PHE A 520 22.11 12.79 -19.09
N LEU A 521 22.25 13.10 -17.81
CA LEU A 521 23.35 13.91 -17.25
C LEU A 521 24.26 13.03 -16.41
N TRP A 522 25.56 13.04 -16.67
CA TRP A 522 26.57 12.45 -15.78
C TRP A 522 27.07 13.45 -14.75
N LYS A 523 27.56 12.98 -13.58
CA LYS A 523 28.17 13.85 -12.56
C LYS A 523 29.38 14.63 -13.09
N SER A 524 30.06 14.10 -14.11
CA SER A 524 31.16 14.79 -14.80
C SER A 524 30.71 16.03 -15.57
N GLY A 525 29.40 16.18 -15.81
CA GLY A 525 28.82 17.24 -16.63
C GLY A 525 28.71 16.92 -18.11
N ILE A 526 29.22 15.77 -18.54
CA ILE A 526 28.86 15.19 -19.84
C ILE A 526 27.34 14.99 -19.81
N TYR A 527 26.69 15.19 -20.95
CA TYR A 527 25.29 14.83 -21.09
C TYR A 527 24.96 14.36 -22.50
N LYS A 528 23.84 13.65 -22.62
CA LYS A 528 23.38 13.04 -23.87
C LYS A 528 21.90 13.32 -24.10
N TRP A 529 21.59 13.88 -25.26
CA TRP A 529 20.25 13.89 -25.85
C TRP A 529 20.05 12.62 -26.67
N GLN A 530 18.86 12.01 -26.59
CA GLN A 530 18.51 10.82 -27.37
C GLN A 530 17.11 10.99 -27.94
N GLY A 531 16.96 10.78 -29.25
CA GLY A 531 15.67 10.57 -29.91
C GLY A 531 15.56 9.14 -30.43
N LYS A 532 14.47 8.83 -31.14
CA LYS A 532 14.21 7.46 -31.65
C LYS A 532 15.28 6.93 -32.60
N THR A 533 15.90 7.79 -33.40
CA THR A 533 16.88 7.41 -34.44
C THR A 533 18.20 8.16 -34.35
N TRP A 534 18.39 8.98 -33.32
CA TRP A 534 19.55 9.86 -33.19
C TRP A 534 19.99 10.02 -31.74
N GLU A 535 21.27 10.32 -31.53
CA GLU A 535 21.79 10.76 -30.24
C GLU A 535 22.77 11.92 -30.41
N ALA A 536 22.84 12.81 -29.42
CA ALA A 536 23.83 13.87 -29.36
C ALA A 536 24.49 13.90 -27.98
N THR A 537 25.81 13.73 -27.91
CA THR A 537 26.57 13.76 -26.66
C THR A 537 27.42 15.02 -26.59
N TYR A 538 27.28 15.78 -25.52
CA TYR A 538 28.07 16.96 -25.24
C TYR A 538 29.16 16.64 -24.21
N PHE A 539 30.42 16.92 -24.58
CA PHE A 539 31.58 16.80 -23.71
C PHE A 539 32.07 18.22 -23.35
N PRO A 540 31.79 18.72 -22.13
CA PRO A 540 32.17 20.06 -21.71
C PRO A 540 33.67 20.30 -21.89
N GLY A 541 34.05 21.44 -22.46
CA GLY A 541 35.47 21.76 -22.66
C GLY A 541 36.13 21.02 -23.83
N ASN A 542 35.38 20.22 -24.60
CA ASN A 542 35.96 19.38 -25.65
C ASN A 542 35.18 19.41 -26.97
N GLN A 543 34.07 18.69 -27.06
CA GLN A 543 33.36 18.48 -28.33
C GLN A 543 31.89 18.10 -28.13
N THR A 544 31.08 18.26 -29.18
CA THR A 544 29.72 17.72 -29.29
C THR A 544 29.69 16.71 -30.43
N VAL A 545 29.11 15.54 -30.18
CA VAL A 545 29.03 14.44 -31.14
C VAL A 545 27.56 14.09 -31.38
N PHE A 546 27.08 14.32 -32.59
CA PHE A 546 25.76 13.90 -33.07
C PHE A 546 25.88 12.64 -33.91
N LYS A 547 24.97 11.68 -33.74
CA LYS A 547 24.89 10.46 -34.54
C LYS A 547 23.46 10.18 -34.99
N LYS A 548 23.29 9.73 -36.23
CA LYS A 548 22.01 9.31 -36.82
C LYS A 548 22.26 8.41 -38.03
N ASP A 549 21.57 7.27 -38.13
CA ASP A 549 21.60 6.39 -39.32
C ASP A 549 23.02 6.04 -39.81
N GLY A 550 23.95 5.80 -38.88
CA GLY A 550 25.37 5.50 -39.17
C GLY A 550 26.24 6.73 -39.48
N TRP A 551 25.67 7.93 -39.61
CA TRP A 551 26.40 9.18 -39.72
C TRP A 551 26.83 9.72 -38.36
N SER A 552 27.95 10.45 -38.33
CA SER A 552 28.43 11.19 -37.18
C SER A 552 28.84 12.61 -37.56
N VAL A 553 28.36 13.61 -36.83
CA VAL A 553 28.80 15.00 -36.92
C VAL A 553 29.47 15.38 -35.61
N ILE A 554 30.72 15.85 -35.67
CA ILE A 554 31.52 16.23 -34.50
C ILE A 554 31.86 17.71 -34.61
N GLU A 555 31.62 18.48 -33.56
CA GLU A 555 32.00 19.88 -33.44
C GLU A 555 32.83 20.09 -32.17
N TRP A 556 34.06 20.55 -32.31
CA TRP A 556 34.95 20.86 -31.18
C TRP A 556 34.73 22.29 -30.68
N GLU A 557 35.14 22.57 -29.45
CA GLU A 557 35.01 23.92 -28.85
C GLU A 557 35.72 25.01 -29.66
N ASP A 558 36.82 24.66 -30.32
CA ASP A 558 37.60 25.58 -31.15
C ASP A 558 36.98 25.81 -32.54
N GLY A 559 35.77 25.30 -32.78
CA GLY A 559 35.00 25.49 -34.01
C GLY A 559 35.34 24.49 -35.12
N LYS A 560 36.24 23.52 -34.90
CA LYS A 560 36.46 22.45 -35.87
C LYS A 560 35.19 21.64 -36.08
N ARG A 561 34.94 21.15 -37.31
CA ARG A 561 33.81 20.28 -37.62
C ARG A 561 34.23 19.08 -38.45
N ARG A 562 33.68 17.90 -38.14
CA ARG A 562 33.86 16.67 -38.92
C ARG A 562 32.51 16.04 -39.21
N VAL A 563 32.32 15.56 -40.43
CA VAL A 563 31.20 14.69 -40.81
C VAL A 563 31.75 13.36 -41.29
N VAL A 564 31.25 12.27 -40.74
CA VAL A 564 31.60 10.88 -41.09
C VAL A 564 30.32 10.18 -41.52
N SER A 565 30.33 9.51 -42.68
CA SER A 565 29.22 8.69 -43.16
C SER A 565 29.30 7.25 -42.66
N SER A 566 28.24 6.49 -42.92
CA SER A 566 28.12 5.08 -42.54
C SER A 566 29.17 4.16 -43.16
N ASP A 567 29.73 4.52 -44.33
CA ASP A 567 30.81 3.79 -45.00
C ASP A 567 32.22 4.16 -44.49
N GLY A 568 32.31 5.08 -43.53
CA GLY A 568 33.56 5.54 -42.92
C GLY A 568 34.26 6.68 -43.66
N THR A 569 33.78 7.10 -44.83
CA THR A 569 34.32 8.29 -45.50
C THR A 569 34.00 9.56 -44.69
N SER A 570 34.83 10.60 -44.81
CA SER A 570 34.60 11.81 -44.02
C SER A 570 35.17 13.09 -44.63
N VAL A 571 34.64 14.22 -44.16
CA VAL A 571 35.21 15.55 -44.36
C VAL A 571 35.51 16.17 -43.00
N MET A 572 36.66 16.83 -42.89
CA MET A 572 37.08 17.61 -41.73
C MET A 572 37.29 19.06 -42.15
N PHE A 573 36.71 19.98 -41.42
CA PHE A 573 37.04 21.40 -41.46
C PHE A 573 37.79 21.76 -40.18
N TRP A 574 39.06 22.13 -40.32
CA TRP A 574 39.87 22.62 -39.21
C TRP A 574 39.55 24.08 -38.87
N LYS A 575 39.16 24.85 -39.89
CA LYS A 575 38.67 26.24 -39.84
C LYS A 575 37.73 26.45 -41.05
N LYS A 576 37.04 27.58 -41.14
CA LYS A 576 36.12 27.89 -42.25
C LYS A 576 36.73 27.64 -43.64
N ASP A 577 37.97 28.08 -43.83
CA ASP A 577 38.63 28.02 -45.14
C ASP A 577 39.60 26.82 -45.27
N GLN A 578 39.68 25.95 -44.27
CA GLN A 578 40.62 24.82 -44.24
C GLN A 578 39.89 23.49 -44.06
N LYS A 579 39.82 22.71 -45.13
CA LYS A 579 39.17 21.38 -45.15
C LYS A 579 40.02 20.25 -45.72
N GLY A 580 39.65 19.03 -45.40
CA GLY A 580 40.25 17.81 -45.95
C GLY A 580 39.24 16.68 -46.02
N TYR A 581 39.34 15.86 -47.07
CA TYR A 581 38.51 14.67 -47.27
C TYR A 581 39.31 13.42 -46.92
N PHE A 582 38.63 12.40 -46.41
CA PHE A 582 39.25 11.15 -45.98
C PHE A 582 38.45 9.96 -46.51
N ASP A 583 39.16 8.93 -46.97
CA ASP A 583 38.57 7.64 -47.34
C ASP A 583 38.16 6.83 -46.09
N SER A 584 37.56 5.66 -46.32
CA SER A 584 37.09 4.77 -45.24
C SER A 584 38.21 4.18 -44.37
N ALA A 585 39.46 4.21 -44.84
CA ALA A 585 40.63 3.84 -44.06
C ALA A 585 41.21 5.02 -43.24
N GLY A 586 40.59 6.21 -43.34
CA GLY A 586 41.04 7.43 -42.67
C GLY A 586 42.23 8.10 -43.36
N LYS A 587 42.57 7.72 -44.58
CA LYS A 587 43.64 8.37 -45.35
C LYS A 587 43.10 9.61 -46.04
N GLN A 588 43.82 10.72 -45.93
CA GLN A 588 43.45 11.96 -46.59
C GLN A 588 43.54 11.81 -48.11
N ILE A 589 42.49 12.22 -48.82
CA ILE A 589 42.41 12.22 -50.28
C ILE A 589 42.37 13.66 -50.80
N LYS A 590 43.01 13.88 -51.95
CA LYS A 590 42.94 15.16 -52.67
C LYS A 590 41.71 15.13 -53.57
N LYS A 591 40.79 16.08 -53.38
CA LYS A 591 39.63 16.30 -54.22
C LYS A 591 39.61 17.76 -54.66
#